data_AF-A0A9D6LZY5-F1
#
_entry.id   AF-A0A9D6LZY5-F1
#
_cell.length_a   1.000
_cell.length_b   1.000
_cell.length_c   1.000
_cell.angle_alpha   90.00
_cell.angle_beta   90.00
_cell.angle_gamma   90.00
#
_symmetry.space_group_name_H-M   'P 1'
#
loop_
_entity.id
_entity.type
_entity.pdbx_description
1 polymer ?
#
loop_
_entity_poly.entity_id
_entity_poly.type
_entity_poly.pdbx_seq_one_letter_code
_entity_poly.pdbx_strand_id
1 'polypeptide(L)'
;TPVPPITSSGGSSSIVIAISAGTTAISLPYTAYTASTLIAAMNANGGTVYEVDKWNGRNWQAYVPGAGGNDFQIAGGDSYFVKAKSASNWSAPASAGTLVKTVRVDKGWDMLGVPACKDGTQSCFTAASLATSINGQGGGVAEIDRWVNGSWQAYLVGYSFNDFPIIVGQGYFIRTTKNSNWTP
;
A
#
# COMPACT_ATOMS: atom_id res chain seq x y z
N THR A 1 -35.72 24.59 23.64
CA THR A 1 -34.53 23.94 24.24
C THR A 1 -33.39 24.03 23.24
N PRO A 2 -32.18 24.47 23.62
CA PRO A 2 -31.05 24.52 22.69
C PRO A 2 -30.58 23.10 22.38
N VAL A 3 -30.30 22.82 21.11
CA VAL A 3 -29.70 21.57 20.66
C VAL A 3 -28.24 21.52 21.17
N PRO A 4 -27.80 20.45 21.85
CA PRO A 4 -26.42 20.36 22.31
C PRO A 4 -25.45 20.29 21.11
N PRO A 5 -24.24 20.86 21.23
CA PRO A 5 -23.23 20.76 20.19
C PRO A 5 -22.86 19.29 19.99
N ILE A 6 -22.91 18.84 18.74
CA ILE A 6 -22.40 17.53 18.34
C ILE A 6 -20.89 17.58 18.59
N THR A 7 -20.43 16.91 19.64
CA THR A 7 -19.02 16.61 19.79
C THR A 7 -18.67 15.59 18.71
N SER A 8 -17.89 16.01 17.71
CA SER A 8 -17.25 15.06 16.81
C SER A 8 -16.27 14.23 17.66
N SER A 9 -16.66 13.02 18.03
CA SER A 9 -15.70 12.04 18.50
C SER A 9 -14.73 11.81 17.35
N GLY A 10 -13.51 12.35 17.49
CA GLY A 10 -12.40 12.00 16.63
C GLY A 10 -12.08 10.54 16.85
N GLY A 11 -12.84 9.66 16.20
CA GLY A 11 -12.56 8.24 16.16
C GLY A 11 -11.23 8.08 15.45
N SER A 12 -10.23 7.54 16.15
CA SER A 12 -9.00 7.07 15.53
C SER A 12 -9.37 6.07 14.45
N SER A 13 -9.41 6.50 13.19
CA SER A 13 -9.66 5.58 12.10
C SER A 13 -8.52 4.57 12.04
N SER A 14 -8.84 3.33 11.69
CA SER A 14 -7.86 2.27 11.48
C SER A 14 -8.14 1.58 10.17
N ILE A 15 -7.08 1.21 9.45
CA ILE A 15 -7.17 0.44 8.22
C ILE A 15 -6.95 -1.03 8.59
N VAL A 16 -7.92 -1.88 8.29
CA VAL A 16 -7.78 -3.32 8.50
C VAL A 16 -7.13 -3.92 7.25
N ILE A 17 -5.94 -4.47 7.41
CA ILE A 17 -5.17 -5.12 6.35
C ILE A 17 -5.21 -6.63 6.60
N ALA A 18 -5.76 -7.37 5.64
CA ALA A 18 -5.73 -8.83 5.66
C ALA A 18 -4.34 -9.32 5.25
N ILE A 19 -3.70 -10.11 6.11
CA ILE A 19 -2.41 -10.75 5.87
C ILE A 19 -2.66 -12.22 5.59
N SER A 20 -2.23 -12.71 4.44
CA SER A 20 -2.31 -14.12 4.08
C SER A 20 -1.16 -14.92 4.68
N ALA A 21 -1.34 -16.23 4.84
CA ALA A 21 -0.19 -17.11 4.96
C ALA A 21 0.64 -17.04 3.67
N GLY A 22 1.96 -16.94 3.79
CA GLY A 22 2.84 -16.61 2.67
C GLY A 22 2.92 -15.11 2.41
N THR A 23 2.93 -14.70 1.15
CA THR A 23 3.20 -13.30 0.73
C THR A 23 1.93 -12.49 0.59
N THR A 24 1.92 -11.27 1.13
CA THR A 24 0.86 -10.26 0.92
C THR A 24 1.48 -8.92 0.51
N ALA A 25 0.98 -8.30 -0.56
CA ALA A 25 1.35 -6.93 -0.92
C ALA A 25 0.53 -5.96 -0.09
N ILE A 26 1.21 -5.10 0.67
CA ILE A 26 0.57 -4.09 1.52
C ILE A 26 1.09 -2.70 1.18
N SER A 27 0.32 -1.70 1.58
CA SER A 27 0.73 -0.30 1.63
C SER A 27 0.27 0.35 2.91
N LEU A 28 0.93 1.44 3.29
CA LEU A 28 0.47 2.33 4.36
C LEU A 28 0.35 3.74 3.80
N PRO A 29 -0.70 4.50 4.15
CA PRO A 29 -0.86 5.87 3.67
C PRO A 29 0.04 6.87 4.42
N TYR A 30 0.86 6.40 5.36
CA TYR A 30 1.72 7.21 6.22
C TYR A 30 3.07 6.53 6.46
N THR A 31 4.07 7.35 6.82
CA THR A 31 5.38 6.89 7.29
C THR A 31 5.36 6.82 8.82
N ALA A 32 5.53 5.63 9.40
CA ALA A 32 5.54 5.44 10.85
C ALA A 32 6.42 4.29 11.34
N TYR A 33 6.85 3.41 10.44
CA TYR A 33 7.52 2.17 10.79
C TYR A 33 8.86 2.05 10.08
N THR A 34 9.74 1.29 10.68
CA THR A 34 10.79 0.52 10.00
C THR A 34 10.28 -0.88 9.69
N ALA A 35 10.97 -1.65 8.85
CA ALA A 35 10.62 -3.04 8.60
C ALA A 35 10.55 -3.85 9.90
N SER A 36 11.50 -3.65 10.82
CA SER A 36 11.53 -4.32 12.12
C SER A 36 10.35 -3.96 13.02
N THR A 37 10.03 -2.67 13.12
CA THR A 37 8.93 -2.19 13.96
C THR A 37 7.56 -2.50 13.36
N LEU A 38 7.46 -2.60 12.03
CA LEU A 38 6.27 -3.10 11.34
C LEU A 38 6.00 -4.57 11.68
N ILE A 39 7.03 -5.42 11.58
CA ILE A 39 6.92 -6.84 11.98
C ILE A 39 6.49 -6.94 13.45
N ALA A 40 7.14 -6.19 14.34
CA ALA A 40 6.80 -6.18 15.76
C ALA A 40 5.34 -5.74 15.99
N ALA A 41 4.88 -4.70 15.31
CA ALA A 41 3.50 -4.21 15.42
C ALA A 41 2.46 -5.23 14.93
N MET A 42 2.72 -5.91 13.80
CA MET A 42 1.83 -6.95 13.28
C MET A 42 1.77 -8.17 14.22
N ASN A 43 2.93 -8.59 14.74
CA ASN A 43 3.00 -9.74 15.64
C ASN A 43 2.42 -9.46 17.04
N ALA A 44 2.51 -8.21 17.52
CA ALA A 44 1.83 -7.78 18.74
C ALA A 44 0.29 -7.87 18.62
N ASN A 45 -0.25 -7.91 17.41
CA ASN A 45 -1.68 -8.09 17.12
C ASN A 45 -2.04 -9.56 16.78
N GLY A 46 -1.21 -10.53 17.18
CA GLY A 46 -1.45 -11.95 16.93
C GLY A 46 -1.05 -12.43 15.53
N GLY A 47 -0.37 -11.59 14.74
CA GLY A 47 0.22 -11.98 13.47
C GLY A 47 1.45 -12.90 13.61
N THR A 48 1.92 -13.42 12.48
CA THR A 48 3.12 -14.30 12.40
C THR A 48 4.07 -13.87 11.28
N VAL A 49 4.20 -12.56 11.09
CA VAL A 49 5.05 -11.96 10.07
C VAL A 49 6.52 -12.19 10.43
N TYR A 50 7.31 -12.62 9.45
CA TYR A 50 8.73 -12.94 9.64
C TYR A 50 9.66 -12.22 8.66
N GLU A 51 9.12 -11.55 7.63
CA GLU A 51 9.90 -10.87 6.61
C GLU A 51 9.11 -9.73 5.97
N VAL A 52 9.80 -8.64 5.64
CA VAL A 52 9.28 -7.52 4.87
C VAL A 52 10.23 -7.23 3.72
N ASP A 53 9.71 -7.16 2.50
CA ASP A 53 10.48 -6.87 1.29
C ASP A 53 10.05 -5.54 0.67
N LYS A 54 11.04 -4.77 0.21
CA LYS A 54 10.87 -3.54 -0.57
C LYS A 54 11.42 -3.73 -1.98
N TRP A 55 10.66 -3.32 -2.99
CA TRP A 55 11.15 -3.13 -4.35
C TRP A 55 11.73 -1.72 -4.51
N ASN A 56 12.93 -1.58 -5.08
CA ASN A 56 13.59 -0.28 -5.29
C ASN A 56 13.71 0.12 -6.76
N GLY A 57 12.88 -0.45 -7.64
CA GLY A 57 12.96 -0.26 -9.09
C GLY A 57 13.90 -1.24 -9.80
N ARG A 58 14.80 -1.89 -9.07
CA ARG A 58 15.80 -2.80 -9.66
C ARG A 58 15.95 -4.13 -8.96
N ASN A 59 15.98 -4.13 -7.63
CA ASN A 59 16.20 -5.31 -6.81
C ASN A 59 15.24 -5.30 -5.63
N TRP A 60 15.02 -6.50 -5.09
CA TRP A 60 14.37 -6.67 -3.79
C TRP A 60 15.36 -6.42 -2.66
N GLN A 61 14.93 -5.67 -1.66
CA GLN A 61 15.59 -5.55 -0.36
C GLN A 61 14.70 -6.23 0.69
N ALA A 62 15.21 -7.29 1.31
CA ALA A 62 14.50 -8.04 2.35
C ALA A 62 15.02 -7.65 3.74
N TYR A 63 14.10 -7.57 4.70
CA TYR A 63 14.40 -7.52 6.12
C TYR A 63 13.81 -8.75 6.81
N VAL A 64 14.69 -9.57 7.38
CA VAL A 64 14.37 -10.73 8.22
C VAL A 64 15.00 -10.53 9.60
N PRO A 65 14.22 -10.48 10.70
CA PRO A 65 14.76 -10.32 12.04
C PRO A 65 15.86 -11.35 12.36
N GLY A 66 17.03 -10.87 12.79
CA GLY A 66 18.16 -11.72 13.16
C GLY A 66 19.02 -12.25 11.99
N ALA A 67 18.67 -11.98 10.73
CA ALA A 67 19.42 -12.46 9.57
C ALA A 67 20.50 -11.50 9.04
N GLY A 68 20.72 -10.36 9.71
CA GLY A 68 21.76 -9.39 9.32
C GLY A 68 21.40 -8.45 8.16
N GLY A 69 20.11 -8.25 7.87
CA GLY A 69 19.63 -7.31 6.84
C GLY A 69 19.47 -5.86 7.34
N ASN A 70 19.52 -4.91 6.40
CA ASN A 70 19.28 -3.49 6.70
C ASN A 70 17.81 -3.24 7.03
N ASP A 71 17.53 -2.85 8.28
CA ASP A 71 16.22 -2.35 8.68
C ASP A 71 15.93 -1.02 7.95
N PHE A 72 14.94 -1.03 7.07
CA PHE A 72 14.61 0.11 6.22
C PHE A 72 13.32 0.79 6.67
N GLN A 73 13.18 2.08 6.35
CA GLN A 73 11.96 2.84 6.63
C GLN A 73 10.81 2.40 5.72
N ILE A 74 9.63 2.28 6.31
CA ILE A 74 8.36 2.10 5.63
C ILE A 74 7.79 3.49 5.33
N ALA A 75 8.10 3.97 4.13
CA ALA A 75 7.55 5.21 3.60
C ALA A 75 6.07 5.04 3.24
N GLY A 76 5.26 6.05 3.58
CA GLY A 76 3.89 6.13 3.09
C GLY A 76 3.84 6.30 1.57
N GLY A 77 2.81 5.75 0.93
CA GLY A 77 2.66 5.79 -0.53
C GLY A 77 3.54 4.80 -1.29
N ASP A 78 4.56 4.22 -0.66
CA ASP A 78 5.25 3.02 -1.17
C ASP A 78 4.42 1.76 -0.81
N SER A 79 4.74 0.66 -1.48
CA SER A 79 4.23 -0.67 -1.11
C SER A 79 5.34 -1.67 -0.82
N TYR A 80 4.97 -2.71 -0.09
CA TYR A 80 5.87 -3.71 0.48
C TYR A 80 5.25 -5.09 0.35
N PHE A 81 6.08 -6.12 0.28
CA PHE A 81 5.63 -7.47 0.58
C PHE A 81 5.86 -7.79 2.04
N VAL A 82 4.87 -8.40 2.68
CA VAL A 82 5.04 -9.02 4.00
C VAL A 82 4.84 -10.52 3.87
N LYS A 83 5.67 -11.28 4.57
CA LYS A 83 5.55 -12.75 4.61
C LYS A 83 5.18 -13.21 6.01
N ALA A 84 4.13 -14.02 6.10
CA ALA A 84 3.61 -14.54 7.36
C ALA A 84 3.48 -16.08 7.34
N LYS A 85 3.58 -16.72 8.50
CA LYS A 85 3.40 -18.18 8.64
C LYS A 85 1.93 -18.59 8.62
N SER A 86 1.05 -17.70 9.05
CA SER A 86 -0.39 -17.91 9.18
C SER A 86 -1.13 -16.63 8.85
N ALA A 87 -2.34 -16.76 8.34
CA ALA A 87 -3.18 -15.62 8.03
C ALA A 87 -3.61 -14.87 9.30
N SER A 88 -3.73 -13.55 9.22
CA SER A 88 -4.16 -12.69 10.31
C SER A 88 -4.78 -11.41 9.75
N ASN A 89 -5.54 -10.68 10.57
CA ASN A 89 -5.92 -9.30 10.27
C ASN A 89 -5.08 -8.36 11.14
N TRP A 90 -4.52 -7.32 10.54
CA TRP A 90 -3.81 -6.28 11.26
C TRP A 90 -4.56 -4.95 11.15
N SER A 91 -4.80 -4.31 12.28
CA SER A 91 -5.44 -2.99 12.34
C SER A 91 -4.35 -1.91 12.41
N ALA A 92 -4.03 -1.32 11.26
CA ALA A 92 -3.06 -0.26 11.13
C ALA A 92 -3.70 1.07 11.58
N PRO A 93 -3.13 1.82 12.54
CA PRO A 93 -3.71 3.08 12.99
C PRO A 93 -3.63 4.14 11.88
N ALA A 94 -4.73 4.79 11.48
CA ALA A 94 -4.71 5.73 10.35
C ALA A 94 -3.97 7.05 10.66
N SER A 95 -3.73 7.36 11.93
CA SER A 95 -3.02 8.56 12.40
C SER A 95 -1.56 8.32 12.77
N ALA A 96 -0.99 7.14 12.52
CA ALA A 96 0.35 6.81 12.97
C ALA A 96 1.47 7.63 12.29
N GLY A 97 1.16 8.48 11.29
CA GLY A 97 2.16 9.36 10.67
C GLY A 97 1.61 10.43 9.73
N THR A 98 2.52 11.13 9.04
CA THR A 98 2.19 12.14 8.03
C THR A 98 1.60 11.47 6.78
N LEU A 99 0.38 11.87 6.41
CA LEU A 99 -0.25 11.44 5.16
C LEU A 99 0.59 11.88 3.97
N VAL A 100 0.86 10.95 3.06
CA VAL A 100 1.58 11.27 1.83
C VAL A 100 0.64 11.91 0.83
N LYS A 101 0.94 13.15 0.45
CA LYS A 101 0.18 13.92 -0.54
C LYS A 101 0.67 13.68 -1.96
N THR A 102 1.95 13.39 -2.14
CA THR A 102 2.55 13.24 -3.48
C THR A 102 3.58 12.12 -3.45
N VAL A 103 3.45 11.19 -4.39
CA VAL A 103 4.35 10.03 -4.55
C VAL A 103 5.14 10.20 -5.85
N ARG A 104 6.44 9.93 -5.81
CA ARG A 104 7.27 9.86 -7.01
C ARG A 104 7.06 8.52 -7.69
N VAL A 105 6.83 8.54 -8.99
CA VAL A 105 6.70 7.35 -9.82
C VAL A 105 7.78 7.42 -10.89
N ASP A 106 8.67 6.45 -10.89
CA ASP A 106 9.75 6.30 -11.85
C ASP A 106 9.34 5.49 -13.07
N LYS A 107 9.98 5.81 -14.19
CA LYS A 107 9.93 5.00 -15.39
C LYS A 107 10.43 3.59 -15.07
N GLY A 108 9.66 2.60 -15.47
CA GLY A 108 9.90 1.19 -15.14
C GLY A 108 8.85 0.70 -14.16
N TRP A 109 9.25 -0.22 -13.28
CA TRP A 109 8.38 -0.84 -12.28
C TRP A 109 8.56 -0.20 -10.91
N ASP A 110 7.47 0.25 -10.32
CA ASP A 110 7.40 0.71 -8.93
C ASP A 110 6.35 -0.06 -8.14
N MET A 111 6.52 -0.07 -6.82
CA MET A 111 5.52 -0.55 -5.87
C MET A 111 4.78 0.65 -5.27
N LEU A 112 3.52 0.85 -5.69
CA LEU A 112 2.70 2.00 -5.31
C LEU A 112 1.62 1.59 -4.29
N GLY A 113 1.58 2.33 -3.19
CA GLY A 113 0.48 2.36 -2.25
C GLY A 113 -0.49 3.48 -2.54
N VAL A 114 -1.79 3.22 -2.45
CA VAL A 114 -2.82 4.25 -2.63
C VAL A 114 -3.26 4.76 -1.25
N PRO A 115 -3.35 6.08 -1.05
CA PRO A 115 -3.75 6.63 0.24
C PRO A 115 -5.21 6.36 0.56
N ALA A 116 -5.60 6.65 1.81
CA ALA A 116 -6.98 6.51 2.25
C ALA A 116 -7.94 7.36 1.40
N CYS A 117 -9.10 6.80 1.08
CA CYS A 117 -10.15 7.50 0.35
C CYS A 117 -10.69 8.69 1.14
N LYS A 118 -10.98 9.81 0.46
CA LYS A 118 -11.50 11.04 1.11
C LYS A 118 -12.85 10.83 1.81
N ASP A 119 -13.66 9.92 1.29
CA ASP A 119 -14.97 9.54 1.83
C ASP A 119 -14.91 8.38 2.84
N GLY A 120 -13.71 7.89 3.17
CA GLY A 120 -13.51 6.77 4.08
C GLY A 120 -13.83 5.39 3.49
N THR A 121 -14.11 5.29 2.19
CA THR A 121 -14.31 4.00 1.52
C THR A 121 -13.02 3.18 1.46
N GLN A 122 -13.15 1.88 1.16
CA GLN A 122 -12.00 0.97 1.01
C GLN A 122 -11.35 1.04 -0.38
N SER A 123 -11.96 1.72 -1.36
CA SER A 123 -11.47 1.81 -2.73
C SER A 123 -11.96 3.09 -3.40
N CYS A 124 -11.04 3.98 -3.78
CA CYS A 124 -11.35 5.20 -4.54
C CYS A 124 -10.94 5.12 -6.02
N PHE A 125 -10.22 4.05 -6.39
CA PHE A 125 -9.81 3.81 -7.77
C PHE A 125 -10.16 2.39 -8.22
N THR A 126 -10.31 2.23 -9.52
CA THR A 126 -10.03 0.97 -10.22
C THR A 126 -8.65 1.06 -10.86
N ALA A 127 -8.09 -0.04 -11.37
CA ALA A 127 -6.82 -0.01 -12.07
C ALA A 127 -6.86 0.98 -13.26
N ALA A 128 -7.97 1.01 -14.01
CA ALA A 128 -8.19 1.95 -15.09
C ALA A 128 -8.23 3.42 -14.61
N SER A 129 -8.95 3.72 -13.53
CA SER A 129 -9.05 5.10 -13.04
C SER A 129 -7.77 5.58 -12.35
N LEU A 130 -7.02 4.68 -11.70
CA LEU A 130 -5.67 4.96 -11.18
C LEU A 130 -4.70 5.27 -12.32
N ALA A 131 -4.67 4.44 -13.36
CA ALA A 131 -3.85 4.67 -14.54
C ALA A 131 -4.19 6.02 -15.19
N THR A 132 -5.47 6.35 -15.30
CA THR A 132 -5.94 7.65 -15.82
C THR A 132 -5.47 8.81 -14.95
N SER A 133 -5.56 8.69 -13.62
CA SER A 133 -5.10 9.71 -12.67
C SER A 133 -3.60 10.00 -12.78
N ILE A 134 -2.77 8.94 -12.83
CA ILE A 134 -1.32 9.07 -13.00
C ILE A 134 -0.97 9.63 -14.40
N ASN A 135 -1.67 9.19 -15.44
CA ASN A 135 -1.46 9.66 -16.81
C ASN A 135 -1.84 11.13 -16.99
N GLY A 136 -2.89 11.61 -16.32
CA GLY A 136 -3.25 13.02 -16.27
C GLY A 136 -2.16 13.90 -15.65
N GLN A 137 -1.23 13.30 -14.90
CA GLN A 137 -0.07 13.95 -14.28
C GLN A 137 1.26 13.56 -14.96
N GLY A 138 1.19 12.95 -16.15
CA GLY A 138 2.35 12.71 -17.02
C GLY A 138 3.10 11.38 -16.84
N GLY A 139 2.61 10.45 -16.02
CA GLY A 139 3.35 9.20 -15.73
C GLY A 139 3.41 8.17 -16.86
N GLY A 140 2.40 8.11 -17.75
CA GLY A 140 2.40 7.15 -18.86
C GLY A 140 2.41 5.69 -18.40
N VAL A 141 1.50 5.34 -17.48
CA VAL A 141 1.20 3.98 -17.02
C VAL A 141 0.86 3.09 -18.21
N ALA A 142 1.50 1.92 -18.26
CA ALA A 142 1.26 0.87 -19.24
C ALA A 142 0.53 -0.34 -18.61
N GLU A 143 0.77 -0.61 -17.33
CA GLU A 143 0.35 -1.85 -16.67
C GLU A 143 0.24 -1.63 -15.15
N ILE A 144 -0.76 -2.24 -14.52
CA ILE A 144 -0.94 -2.26 -13.07
C ILE A 144 -1.22 -3.70 -12.63
N ASP A 145 -0.43 -4.16 -11.67
CA ASP A 145 -0.44 -5.54 -11.20
C ASP A 145 -0.77 -5.62 -9.72
N ARG A 146 -1.50 -6.66 -9.35
CA ARG A 146 -1.74 -7.03 -7.95
C ARG A 146 -1.37 -8.49 -7.69
N TRP A 147 -0.84 -8.74 -6.50
CA TRP A 147 -0.56 -10.09 -6.01
C TRP A 147 -1.75 -10.63 -5.24
N VAL A 148 -2.45 -11.63 -5.78
CA VAL A 148 -3.66 -12.21 -5.19
C VAL A 148 -3.57 -13.72 -5.23
N ASN A 149 -3.79 -14.37 -4.08
CA ASN A 149 -3.83 -15.83 -3.94
C ASN A 149 -2.60 -16.55 -4.54
N GLY A 150 -1.41 -15.98 -4.35
CA GLY A 150 -0.16 -16.57 -4.85
C GLY A 150 0.08 -16.39 -6.35
N SER A 151 -0.70 -15.53 -7.02
CA SER A 151 -0.59 -15.27 -8.46
C SER A 151 -0.67 -13.78 -8.79
N TRP A 152 -0.05 -13.40 -9.91
CA TRP A 152 -0.17 -12.06 -10.46
C TRP A 152 -1.47 -11.90 -11.25
N GLN A 153 -2.15 -10.78 -11.06
CA GLN A 153 -3.21 -10.31 -11.94
C GLN A 153 -2.82 -8.94 -12.49
N ALA A 154 -2.88 -8.80 -13.82
CA ALA A 154 -2.47 -7.61 -14.54
C ALA A 154 -3.65 -6.92 -15.23
N TYR A 155 -3.69 -5.60 -15.08
CA TYR A 155 -4.48 -4.68 -15.90
C TYR A 155 -3.55 -3.99 -16.90
N LEU A 156 -3.81 -4.16 -18.19
CA LEU A 156 -3.05 -3.51 -19.27
C LEU A 156 -3.81 -2.28 -19.77
N VAL A 157 -3.14 -1.12 -19.76
CA VAL A 157 -3.74 0.13 -20.26
C VAL A 157 -4.03 0.01 -21.76
N GLY A 158 -5.26 0.36 -22.14
CA GLY A 158 -5.76 0.22 -23.52
C GLY A 158 -6.57 -1.06 -23.76
N TYR A 159 -6.66 -1.96 -22.78
CA TYR A 159 -7.53 -3.13 -22.82
C TYR A 159 -8.69 -3.00 -21.81
N SER A 160 -9.83 -3.63 -22.12
CA SER A 160 -11.07 -3.50 -21.34
C SER A 160 -11.32 -4.65 -20.36
N PHE A 161 -10.32 -5.48 -20.09
CA PHE A 161 -10.43 -6.62 -19.17
C PHE A 161 -9.50 -6.47 -17.98
N ASN A 162 -9.80 -7.19 -16.90
CA ASN A 162 -9.07 -7.15 -15.62
C ASN A 162 -8.98 -5.76 -14.97
N ASP A 163 -9.97 -4.88 -15.18
CA ASP A 163 -10.09 -3.67 -14.37
C ASP A 163 -10.57 -4.04 -12.96
N PHE A 164 -9.66 -4.01 -11.98
CA PHE A 164 -9.94 -4.39 -10.61
C PHE A 164 -9.95 -3.19 -9.66
N PRO A 165 -10.68 -3.26 -8.54
CA PRO A 165 -10.65 -2.21 -7.52
C PRO A 165 -9.26 -2.11 -6.87
N ILE A 166 -8.85 -0.88 -6.58
CA ILE A 166 -7.62 -0.54 -5.87
C ILE A 166 -7.97 -0.28 -4.40
N ILE A 167 -7.66 -1.26 -3.56
CA ILE A 167 -8.03 -1.32 -2.17
C ILE A 167 -6.99 -0.61 -1.30
N VAL A 168 -7.46 0.28 -0.43
CA VAL A 168 -6.63 0.96 0.57
C VAL A 168 -5.92 -0.07 1.44
N GLY A 169 -4.61 0.09 1.62
CA GLY A 169 -3.78 -0.83 2.40
C GLY A 169 -3.25 -2.03 1.62
N GLN A 170 -3.68 -2.26 0.38
CA GLN A 170 -3.02 -3.20 -0.54
C GLN A 170 -1.89 -2.52 -1.30
N GLY A 171 -0.90 -3.32 -1.69
CA GLY A 171 0.20 -2.88 -2.53
C GLY A 171 0.03 -3.29 -4.00
N TYR A 172 0.44 -2.41 -4.91
CA TYR A 172 0.32 -2.61 -6.35
C TYR A 172 1.66 -2.41 -7.04
N PHE A 173 1.92 -3.19 -8.09
CA PHE A 173 3.00 -2.90 -9.02
C PHE A 173 2.46 -2.02 -10.13
N ILE A 174 3.16 -0.95 -10.46
CA ILE A 174 2.82 -0.08 -11.59
C ILE A 174 4.00 -0.02 -12.55
N ARG A 175 3.73 -0.23 -13.83
CA ARG A 175 4.72 -0.01 -14.88
C ARG A 175 4.45 1.28 -15.59
N THR A 176 5.42 2.18 -15.58
CA THR A 176 5.30 3.48 -16.25
C THR A 176 6.37 3.69 -17.31
N THR A 177 6.06 4.54 -18.29
CA THR A 177 6.97 4.88 -19.39
C THR A 177 7.71 6.19 -19.16
N LYS A 178 7.31 6.98 -18.15
CA LYS A 178 7.88 8.29 -17.82
C LYS A 178 7.96 8.47 -16.31
N ASN A 179 9.01 9.17 -15.86
CA ASN A 179 9.06 9.65 -14.49
C ASN A 179 7.97 10.72 -14.29
N SER A 180 7.30 10.70 -13.15
CA SER A 180 6.28 11.68 -12.77
C SER A 180 6.17 11.81 -11.25
N ASN A 181 5.41 12.80 -10.80
CA ASN A 181 4.91 12.88 -9.45
C ASN A 181 3.39 12.74 -9.52
N TRP A 182 2.82 11.86 -8.69
CA TRP A 182 1.40 11.62 -8.65
C TRP A 182 0.81 12.07 -7.31
N THR A 183 -0.27 12.84 -7.39
CA THR A 183 -1.10 13.28 -6.27
C THR A 183 -2.54 12.78 -6.49
N PRO A 184 -3.09 11.92 -5.62
CA PRO A 184 -4.46 11.42 -5.71
C PRO A 184 -5.57 12.43 -5.40
#